data_AF-A0A495V1F0-F1
#
_entry.id   AF-A0A495V1F0-F1
#
_cell.length_a   1.000
_cell.length_b   1.000
_cell.length_c   1.000
_cell.angle_alpha   90.00
_cell.angle_beta   90.00
_cell.angle_gamma   90.00
#
_symmetry.space_group_name_H-M   'P 1'
#
loop_
_entity.id
_entity.type
_entity.pdbx_description
1 polymer ?
#
loop_
_entity_poly.entity_id
_entity_poly.type
_entity_poly.pdbx_seq_one_letter_code
_entity_poly.pdbx_strand_id
1 'polypeptide(L)' 'MSEQPATPNAGPPMRDWDNLGAEEQTALLIEYGYHLEQLPPTCDLRTKVERLREWLQGRGIRYSRKA' A
#
# COMPACT_ATOMS: atom_id res chain seq x y z
N MET A 1 34.73 -8.23 -24.83
CA MET A 1 34.01 -7.23 -24.03
C MET A 1 32.73 -7.91 -23.56
N SER A 2 32.62 -8.20 -22.27
CA SER A 2 31.51 -8.97 -21.73
C SER A 2 30.38 -8.01 -21.38
N GLU A 3 29.32 -8.02 -22.19
CA GLU A 3 28.10 -7.26 -21.94
C GLU A 3 27.30 -7.99 -20.86
N GLN A 4 27.26 -7.42 -19.66
CA GLN A 4 26.47 -7.97 -18.55
C GLN A 4 24.97 -7.80 -18.87
N PRO A 5 24.13 -8.83 -18.70
CA PRO A 5 22.70 -8.71 -18.93
C PRO A 5 22.08 -7.86 -17.82
N ALA A 6 21.42 -6.77 -18.20
CA ALA A 6 20.59 -5.98 -17.30
C ALA A 6 19.47 -6.86 -16.77
N THR A 7 19.56 -7.26 -15.51
CA THR A 7 18.44 -7.80 -14.76
C THR A 7 17.82 -6.68 -13.93
N PRO A 8 16.78 -5.98 -14.40
CA PRO A 8 15.85 -5.35 -13.49
C PRO A 8 14.78 -6.38 -13.14
N ASN A 9 15.12 -7.35 -12.28
CA ASN A 9 14.11 -7.98 -11.42
C ASN A 9 13.75 -6.99 -10.30
N ALA A 10 13.33 -5.80 -10.68
CA ALA A 10 12.54 -4.96 -9.80
C ALA A 10 11.10 -5.40 -10.07
N GLY A 11 10.43 -5.95 -9.06
CA GLY A 11 8.97 -6.09 -9.12
C GLY A 11 8.34 -4.77 -9.57
N PRO A 12 7.11 -4.79 -10.11
CA PRO A 12 6.46 -3.60 -10.63
C PRO A 12 6.63 -2.43 -9.64
N PRO A 13 7.05 -1.24 -10.11
CA PRO A 13 7.38 -0.13 -9.22
C PRO A 13 6.16 0.18 -8.36
N MET A 14 6.27 -0.10 -7.06
CA MET A 14 5.19 0.21 -6.13
C MET A 14 5.04 1.73 -6.05
N ARG A 15 3.80 2.20 -6.17
CA ARG A 15 3.48 3.62 -6.06
C ARG A 15 3.57 4.01 -4.59
N ASP A 16 4.30 5.09 -4.29
CA ASP A 16 4.37 5.58 -2.91
C ASP A 16 3.05 6.28 -2.55
N TRP A 17 2.51 6.02 -1.36
CA TRP A 17 1.27 6.63 -0.90
C TRP A 17 1.32 8.17 -0.96
N ASP A 18 2.49 8.74 -0.62
CA ASP A 18 2.74 10.18 -0.64
C ASP A 18 2.71 10.79 -2.06
N ASN A 19 2.94 9.96 -3.09
CA ASN A 19 2.84 10.37 -4.50
C ASN A 19 1.42 10.22 -5.08
N LEU A 20 0.48 9.63 -4.35
CA LEU A 20 -0.91 9.53 -4.78
C LEU A 20 -1.60 10.89 -4.61
N GLY A 21 -2.44 11.28 -5.56
CA GLY A 21 -3.26 12.48 -5.42
C GLY A 21 -4.24 12.36 -4.24
N ALA A 22 -4.62 13.49 -3.62
CA ALA A 22 -5.52 13.49 -2.46
C ALA A 22 -6.86 12.77 -2.74
N GLU A 23 -7.39 12.90 -3.96
CA GLU A 23 -8.61 12.21 -4.39
C GLU A 23 -8.40 10.69 -4.43
N GLU A 24 -7.27 10.22 -4.94
CA GLU A 24 -6.93 8.79 -5.03
C GLU A 24 -6.69 8.20 -3.64
N GLN A 25 -5.98 8.92 -2.76
CA GLN A 25 -5.83 8.54 -1.36
C GLN A 25 -7.19 8.42 -0.66
N THR A 26 -8.09 9.38 -0.89
CA THR A 26 -9.44 9.39 -0.30
C THR A 26 -10.25 8.19 -0.79
N ALA A 27 -10.24 7.91 -2.10
CA ALA A 27 -10.93 6.76 -2.66
C ALA A 27 -10.41 5.44 -2.05
N LEU A 28 -9.09 5.30 -1.89
CA LEU A 28 -8.48 4.13 -1.25
C LEU A 28 -8.88 3.99 0.22
N LEU A 29 -9.00 5.09 0.97
CA LEU A 29 -9.46 5.05 2.36
C LEU A 29 -10.93 4.66 2.48
N ILE A 30 -11.79 5.15 1.57
CA ILE A 30 -13.21 4.76 1.50
C ILE A 30 -13.33 3.26 1.24
N GLU A 31 -12.62 2.76 0.22
CA GLU A 31 -12.57 1.34 -0.12
C GLU A 31 -12.03 0.48 1.03
N TYR A 32 -11.01 0.97 1.73
CA TYR A 32 -10.50 0.32 2.92
C TYR A 32 -11.52 0.31 4.07
N GLY A 33 -12.35 1.35 4.20
CA GLY A 33 -13.49 1.39 5.11
C GLY A 33 -14.45 0.23 4.90
N TYR A 34 -14.89 0.00 3.66
CA TYR A 34 -15.74 -1.15 3.31
C TYR A 34 -15.05 -2.50 3.54
N HIS A 35 -13.73 -2.55 3.38
CA HIS A 35 -12.96 -3.75 3.71
C HIS A 35 -12.91 -4.00 5.23
N LEU A 36 -12.77 -2.95 6.04
CA LEU A 36 -12.76 -3.04 7.50
C LEU A 36 -14.10 -3.56 8.07
N GLU A 37 -15.23 -3.23 7.45
CA GLU A 37 -16.55 -3.71 7.87
C GLU A 37 -16.70 -5.24 7.75
N GLN A 38 -15.92 -5.87 6.87
CA GLN A 38 -15.90 -7.32 6.68
C GLN A 38 -14.92 -8.04 7.61
N LEU A 39 -14.03 -7.29 8.28
CA LEU A 39 -13.04 -7.85 9.18
C LEU A 39 -13.56 -7.85 10.62
N PRO A 40 -13.05 -8.76 11.48
CA PRO A 40 -13.39 -8.73 12.90
C PRO A 40 -13.01 -7.35 13.48
N PRO A 41 -13.91 -6.76 14.30
CA PRO A 41 -13.71 -5.43 14.85
C PRO A 41 -12.46 -5.42 15.73
N THR A 42 -11.55 -4.48 15.46
CA THR A 42 -10.37 -4.25 16.28
C THR A 42 -10.48 -2.88 16.94
N CYS A 43 -10.28 -2.84 18.26
CA CYS A 43 -10.12 -1.57 18.97
C CYS A 43 -8.68 -1.04 18.85
N ASP A 44 -7.77 -1.84 18.32
CA ASP A 44 -6.35 -1.52 18.24
C ASP A 44 -6.01 -0.76 16.95
N LEU A 45 -5.56 0.50 17.10
CA LEU A 45 -5.21 1.39 15.98
C LEU A 45 -4.01 0.86 15.20
N ARG A 46 -3.01 0.28 15.87
CA ARG A 46 -1.83 -0.28 15.21
C ARG A 46 -2.24 -1.41 14.27
N THR A 47 -3.15 -2.27 14.71
CA THR A 47 -3.71 -3.35 13.88
C THR A 47 -4.43 -2.82 12.65
N LYS A 48 -5.17 -1.71 12.77
CA LYS A 48 -5.81 -1.05 11.61
C LYS A 48 -4.79 -0.48 10.63
N VAL A 49 -3.67 0.04 11.11
CA VAL A 49 -2.59 0.56 10.23
C VAL A 49 -1.86 -0.59 9.52
N GLU A 50 -1.58 -1.68 10.21
CA GLU A 50 -0.94 -2.86 9.60
C GLU A 50 -1.83 -3.47 8.52
N ARG A 51 -3.12 -3.66 8.81
CA ARG A 51 -4.12 -4.12 7.81
C ARG A 51 -4.21 -3.21 6.60
N LEU A 52 -4.17 -1.88 6.80
CA LEU A 52 -4.17 -0.90 5.71
C LEU A 52 -2.90 -1.08 4.85
N ARG A 53 -1.75 -1.23 5.49
CA ARG A 53 -0.47 -1.42 4.81
C ARG A 53 -0.45 -2.72 4.00
N GLU A 54 -0.93 -3.82 4.56
CA GLU A 54 -1.04 -5.11 3.86
C GLU A 54 -2.00 -5.01 2.68
N TRP A 55 -3.16 -4.38 2.88
CA TRP A 55 -4.16 -4.15 1.84
C TRP A 55 -3.63 -3.28 0.69
N LEU A 56 -2.90 -2.21 1.00
CA LEU A 56 -2.26 -1.34 0.01
C LEU A 56 -1.11 -2.05 -0.73
N GLN A 57 -0.31 -2.87 -0.04
CA GLN A 57 0.74 -3.67 -0.69
C GLN A 57 0.19 -4.63 -1.73
N GLY A 58 -0.95 -5.27 -1.46
CA GLY A 58 -1.65 -6.10 -2.45
C GLY A 58 -2.09 -5.32 -3.70
N ARG A 59 -2.23 -4.00 -3.59
CA ARG A 59 -2.56 -3.06 -4.68
C ARG A 59 -1.32 -2.41 -5.30
N GLY A 60 -0.12 -2.82 -4.92
CA GLY A 60 1.14 -2.23 -5.40
C GLY A 60 1.40 -0.82 -4.86
N ILE A 61 0.83 -0.47 -3.71
CA ILE A 61 1.00 0.83 -3.07
C ILE A 61 1.83 0.65 -1.80
N ARG A 62 2.92 1.40 -1.70
CA ARG A 62 3.77 1.45 -0.52
C ARG A 62 3.23 2.49 0.45
N TYR A 63 2.71 2.03 1.59
CA TYR A 63 2.37 2.88 2.73
C TYR A 63 3.52 2.90 3.73
N SER A 64 4.35 3.95 3.69
CA SER A 64 5.37 4.21 4.70
C SER A 64 4.90 5.38 5.54
N ARG A 65 4.44 5.13 6.77
CA ARG A 65 4.19 6.21 7.72
C ARG A 65 5.53 6.88 7.99
N LYS A 66 5.74 8.11 7.51
CA LYS A 66 6.90 8.89 7.94
C LYS A 66 6.80 9.09 9.46
N ALA A 67 7.87 8.69 10.15
CA ALA A 67 8.03 8.83 11.58
C ALA A 67 8.05 10.31 11.98
#